data_AF-A0A7X4BNR0-F1
#
_entry.id   AF-A0A7X4BNR0-F1
#
_cell.length_a   1.000
_cell.length_b   1.000
_cell.length_c   1.000
_cell.angle_alpha   90.00
_cell.angle_beta   90.00
_cell.angle_gamma   90.00
#
_symmetry.space_group_name_H-M   'P 1'
#
loop_
_entity.id
_entity.type
_entity.pdbx_description
1 polymer ?
#
loop_
_entity_poly.entity_id
_entity_poly.type
_entity_poly.pdbx_seq_one_letter_code
_entity_poly.pdbx_strand_id
1 'polypeptide(L)'
;MRFFMIVAGVLCAATLALWTPTADAVPKVDIFVYTEITQWIGQGQAQEQADIFIKEMKGQRGIGEIVNEDAKAIEKWTKDHTEEKGYHLISLYGDFPPEIYPQGNKDEDGSVAEEFLDAGNTFSNSADYFFWGLAGRNREGGLQNMMDIPGIVQWDDDTAMKVTKEGKKLTPTLKDYATDRPFHVDQLAKTDWEVEIAFATETGKSTGMNRCDPCIIRNTETDARLIQVYQTNGQDDPKGKVLSEILLNYYLETIGALDVDPQEKLSTTWGDLKSRR
;
A
#
# COMPACT_ATOMS: atom_id res chain seq x y z
N MET A 1 1.16 -43.42 -71.69
CA MET A 1 1.57 -43.73 -70.30
C MET A 1 2.04 -42.42 -69.67
N ARG A 2 1.35 -41.92 -68.63
CA ARG A 2 1.88 -41.15 -67.47
C ARG A 2 2.75 -39.91 -67.75
N PHE A 3 2.57 -38.72 -67.18
CA PHE A 3 1.73 -38.16 -66.12
C PHE A 3 1.85 -36.62 -66.24
N PHE A 4 0.79 -35.90 -65.86
CA PHE A 4 0.83 -34.45 -65.59
C PHE A 4 1.81 -34.13 -64.46
N MET A 5 2.50 -32.99 -64.52
CA MET A 5 2.91 -32.29 -63.30
C MET A 5 2.92 -30.76 -63.52
N ILE A 6 1.83 -30.15 -63.06
CA ILE A 6 1.70 -28.72 -62.80
C ILE A 6 2.53 -28.44 -61.55
N VAL A 7 3.54 -27.58 -61.66
CA VAL A 7 4.24 -27.05 -60.48
C VAL A 7 3.40 -25.88 -59.96
N ALA A 8 2.53 -26.17 -59.00
CA ALA A 8 1.83 -25.16 -58.23
C ALA A 8 2.81 -24.53 -57.24
N GLY A 9 2.96 -23.20 -57.32
CA GLY A 9 3.71 -22.42 -56.34
C GLY A 9 3.01 -22.49 -54.98
N VAL A 10 3.79 -22.83 -53.95
CA VAL A 10 3.41 -22.63 -52.55
C VAL A 10 4.26 -21.48 -52.04
N LEU A 11 3.69 -20.28 -52.07
CA LEU A 11 4.24 -19.13 -51.36
C LEU A 11 3.93 -19.37 -49.88
N CYS A 12 4.91 -19.86 -49.13
CA CYS A 12 4.79 -20.03 -47.68
C CYS A 12 4.88 -18.63 -47.04
N ALA A 13 3.74 -17.95 -46.89
CA ALA A 13 3.64 -16.75 -46.09
C ALA A 13 3.77 -17.15 -44.61
N ALA A 14 4.99 -17.10 -44.07
CA ALA A 14 5.20 -17.15 -42.64
C ALA A 14 4.67 -15.84 -42.03
N THR A 15 3.43 -15.87 -41.55
CA THR A 15 2.93 -14.85 -40.63
C THR A 15 3.70 -14.98 -39.32
N LEU A 16 4.81 -14.24 -39.22
CA LEU A 16 5.36 -13.84 -37.93
C LEU A 16 4.29 -12.99 -37.25
N ALA A 17 3.47 -13.62 -36.41
CA ALA A 17 2.72 -12.91 -35.39
C ALA A 17 3.77 -12.29 -34.46
N LEU A 18 4.11 -11.02 -34.74
CA LEU A 18 4.79 -10.17 -33.79
C LEU A 18 3.85 -10.06 -32.59
N TRP A 19 4.04 -10.91 -31.59
CA TRP A 19 3.65 -10.59 -30.23
C TRP A 19 4.48 -9.37 -29.86
N THR A 20 3.95 -8.19 -30.13
CA THR A 20 4.38 -6.99 -29.42
C THR A 20 4.01 -7.25 -27.96
N PRO A 21 4.97 -7.37 -27.03
CA PRO A 21 4.60 -7.24 -25.63
C PRO A 21 3.91 -5.88 -25.52
N THR A 22 2.63 -5.88 -25.18
CA THR A 22 2.03 -4.68 -24.60
C THR A 22 2.86 -4.44 -23.36
N ALA A 23 3.72 -3.43 -23.40
CA ALA A 23 4.30 -2.92 -22.17
C ALA A 23 3.09 -2.46 -21.37
N ASP A 24 2.75 -3.18 -20.29
CA ASP A 24 1.71 -2.73 -19.40
C ASP A 24 2.10 -1.32 -18.94
N ALA A 25 1.17 -0.38 -19.10
CA ALA A 25 1.35 0.95 -18.57
C ALA A 25 1.70 0.79 -17.08
N VAL A 26 2.72 1.51 -16.63
CA VAL A 26 3.14 1.46 -15.22
C VAL A 26 1.92 1.77 -14.35
N PRO A 27 1.46 0.82 -13.50
CA PRO A 27 0.21 0.99 -12.77
C PRO A 27 0.34 2.18 -11.84
N LYS A 28 -0.67 3.04 -11.87
CA LYS A 28 -0.79 4.14 -10.93
C LYS A 28 -1.45 3.63 -9.67
N VAL A 29 -1.05 4.20 -8.53
CA VAL A 29 -1.68 3.90 -7.25
C VAL A 29 -2.92 4.76 -7.10
N ASP A 30 -4.08 4.11 -7.18
CA ASP A 30 -5.34 4.69 -6.71
C ASP A 30 -5.47 4.55 -5.19
N ILE A 31 -6.10 5.54 -4.56
CA ILE A 31 -6.17 5.67 -3.11
C ILE A 31 -7.59 5.92 -2.63
N PHE A 32 -8.07 5.09 -1.70
CA PHE A 32 -9.28 5.34 -0.93
C PHE A 32 -8.91 5.85 0.46
N VAL A 33 -9.45 7.01 0.85
CA VAL A 33 -9.28 7.57 2.19
C VAL A 33 -10.58 7.39 2.97
N TYR A 34 -10.50 6.72 4.12
CA TYR A 34 -11.67 6.42 4.95
C TYR A 34 -11.65 7.21 6.26
N THR A 35 -12.52 8.22 6.36
CA THR A 35 -12.66 9.07 7.57
C THR A 35 -14.07 9.04 8.18
N GLU A 36 -14.99 8.26 7.63
CA GLU A 36 -16.39 8.24 8.10
C GLU A 36 -16.50 7.77 9.56
N ILE A 37 -15.85 6.65 9.87
CA ILE A 37 -15.73 6.14 11.23
C ILE A 37 -14.24 6.20 11.61
N THR A 38 -13.99 6.67 12.82
CA THR A 38 -12.65 6.88 13.35
C THR A 38 -12.58 6.36 14.77
N GLN A 39 -11.37 6.07 15.22
CA GLN A 39 -11.11 5.53 16.54
C GLN A 39 -9.76 6.08 17.02
N TRP A 40 -9.71 6.54 18.28
CA TRP A 40 -8.55 7.20 18.89
C TRP A 40 -8.12 8.52 18.21
N ILE A 41 -8.91 9.01 17.27
CA ILE A 41 -8.80 10.34 16.67
C ILE A 41 -10.22 10.89 16.50
N GLY A 42 -10.39 12.20 16.66
CA GLY A 42 -11.69 12.82 16.40
C GLY A 42 -11.96 12.93 14.90
N GLN A 43 -13.21 12.73 14.46
CA GLN A 43 -13.59 12.82 13.05
C GLN A 43 -13.07 14.10 12.34
N GLY A 44 -13.18 15.26 12.98
CA GLY A 44 -12.70 16.52 12.40
C GLY A 44 -11.19 16.54 12.17
N GLN A 45 -10.41 15.99 13.11
CA GLN A 45 -8.96 15.91 12.98
C GLN A 45 -8.54 14.84 11.96
N ALA A 46 -9.25 13.71 11.89
CA ALA A 46 -9.05 12.71 10.84
C ALA A 46 -9.30 13.30 9.46
N GLN A 47 -10.39 14.06 9.29
CA GLN A 47 -10.67 14.76 8.04
C GLN A 47 -9.59 15.79 7.69
N GLU A 48 -9.11 16.56 8.66
CA GLU A 48 -8.02 17.52 8.44
C GLU A 48 -6.74 16.82 7.96
N GLN A 49 -6.35 15.72 8.59
CA GLN A 49 -5.17 14.95 8.18
C GLN A 49 -5.38 14.28 6.81
N ALA A 50 -6.59 13.80 6.51
CA ALA A 50 -6.96 13.29 5.20
C ALA A 50 -6.85 14.37 4.12
N ASP A 51 -7.35 15.58 4.38
CA ASP A 51 -7.28 16.69 3.44
C ASP A 51 -5.83 17.11 3.16
N ILE A 52 -4.97 17.13 4.18
CA ILE A 52 -3.53 17.36 4.03
C ILE A 52 -2.92 16.27 3.13
N PHE A 53 -3.19 15.00 3.42
CA PHE A 53 -2.69 13.88 2.65
C PHE A 53 -3.12 13.95 1.17
N ILE A 54 -4.42 14.10 0.92
CA ILE A 54 -5.00 14.21 -0.43
C ILE A 54 -4.36 15.37 -1.19
N LYS A 55 -4.18 16.53 -0.55
CA LYS A 55 -3.56 17.70 -1.16
C LYS A 55 -2.11 17.45 -1.59
N GLU A 56 -1.33 16.73 -0.79
CA GLU A 56 0.08 16.43 -1.07
C GLU A 56 0.21 15.39 -2.20
N MET A 57 -0.70 14.41 -2.25
CA MET A 57 -0.67 13.32 -3.25
C MET A 57 -1.27 13.71 -4.61
N LYS A 58 -2.24 14.64 -4.65
CA LYS A 58 -2.98 14.95 -5.88
C LYS A 58 -2.06 15.49 -6.97
N GLY A 59 -2.10 14.81 -8.12
CA GLY A 59 -1.31 15.18 -9.31
C GLY A 59 0.17 14.79 -9.23
N GLN A 60 0.58 14.08 -8.18
CA GLN A 60 1.92 13.51 -8.10
C GLN A 60 2.06 12.37 -9.10
N ARG A 61 3.29 12.16 -9.56
CA ARG A 61 3.62 11.07 -10.47
C ARG A 61 3.43 9.72 -9.77
N GLY A 62 2.91 8.72 -10.50
CA GLY A 62 2.59 7.41 -9.93
C GLY A 62 1.28 7.35 -9.15
N ILE A 63 0.57 8.48 -8.98
CA ILE A 63 -0.74 8.55 -8.33
C ILE A 63 -1.85 8.67 -9.38
N GLY A 64 -2.90 7.88 -9.18
CA GLY A 64 -4.11 7.89 -9.99
C GLY A 64 -5.26 8.63 -9.32
N GLU A 65 -6.39 7.96 -9.19
CA GLU A 65 -7.58 8.43 -8.49
C GLU A 65 -7.34 8.50 -6.98
N ILE A 66 -7.90 9.53 -6.35
CA ILE A 66 -7.96 9.64 -4.89
C ILE A 66 -9.40 9.96 -4.53
N VAL A 67 -10.04 9.09 -3.76
CA VAL A 67 -11.39 9.27 -3.26
C VAL A 67 -11.41 9.36 -1.73
N ASN A 68 -12.37 10.11 -1.21
CA ASN A 68 -12.71 10.14 0.21
C ASN A 68 -14.24 10.10 0.27
N GLU A 69 -14.77 8.89 0.42
CA GLU A 69 -16.19 8.59 0.29
C GLU A 69 -16.68 7.77 1.49
N ASP A 70 -17.99 7.51 1.52
CA ASP A 70 -18.64 6.79 2.60
C ASP A 70 -18.36 5.27 2.57
N ALA A 71 -18.82 4.60 3.63
CA ALA A 71 -18.62 3.20 3.91
C ALA A 71 -19.32 2.28 2.92
N LYS A 72 -20.29 2.78 2.12
CA LYS A 72 -20.85 1.97 1.03
C LYS A 72 -19.98 2.01 -0.21
N ALA A 73 -19.31 3.13 -0.45
CA ALA A 73 -18.40 3.26 -1.57
C ALA A 73 -17.15 2.38 -1.40
N ILE A 74 -16.65 2.22 -0.18
CA ILE A 74 -15.41 1.48 0.06
C ILE A 74 -15.51 0.01 -0.35
N GLU A 75 -16.63 -0.69 -0.12
CA GLU A 75 -16.78 -2.09 -0.50
C GLU A 75 -16.64 -2.26 -2.02
N LYS A 76 -17.37 -1.44 -2.77
CA LYS A 76 -17.34 -1.48 -4.23
C LYS A 76 -15.95 -1.10 -4.75
N TRP A 77 -15.37 -0.02 -4.22
CA TRP A 77 -14.05 0.43 -4.63
C TRP A 77 -12.99 -0.63 -4.37
N THR A 78 -13.01 -1.28 -3.20
CA THR A 78 -12.07 -2.33 -2.83
C THR A 78 -12.15 -3.50 -3.81
N LYS A 79 -13.36 -3.96 -4.15
CA LYS A 79 -13.57 -5.02 -5.15
C LYS A 79 -13.06 -4.64 -6.54
N ASP A 80 -13.33 -3.40 -6.97
CA ASP A 80 -12.93 -2.92 -8.30
C ASP A 80 -11.40 -2.75 -8.43
N HIS A 81 -10.69 -2.58 -7.31
CA HIS A 81 -9.23 -2.39 -7.25
C HIS A 81 -8.50 -3.61 -6.66
N THR A 82 -9.18 -4.76 -6.58
CA THR A 82 -8.58 -6.04 -6.21
C THR A 82 -8.08 -6.73 -7.49
N GLU A 83 -6.85 -6.41 -7.86
CA GLU A 83 -6.14 -7.04 -8.97
C GLU A 83 -4.72 -7.44 -8.58
N GLU A 84 -4.20 -8.52 -9.15
CA GLU A 84 -2.87 -9.04 -8.82
C GLU A 84 -1.81 -7.95 -9.06
N LYS A 85 -1.08 -7.60 -7.99
CA LYS A 85 -0.10 -6.50 -7.95
C LYS A 85 -0.71 -5.13 -8.25
N GLY A 86 -1.93 -4.88 -7.76
CA GLY A 86 -2.60 -3.58 -7.90
C GLY A 86 -1.88 -2.45 -7.15
N TYR A 87 -1.27 -2.74 -6.00
CA TYR A 87 -0.58 -1.77 -5.14
C TYR A 87 -1.40 -0.54 -4.73
N HIS A 88 -2.73 -0.63 -4.84
CA HIS A 88 -3.68 0.39 -4.42
C HIS A 88 -3.67 0.55 -2.90
N LEU A 89 -4.09 1.72 -2.42
CA LEU A 89 -4.02 2.04 -0.99
C LEU A 89 -5.41 2.32 -0.42
N ILE A 90 -5.71 1.70 0.72
CA ILE A 90 -6.78 2.15 1.62
C ILE A 90 -6.14 2.80 2.85
N SER A 91 -6.42 4.09 3.08
CA SER A 91 -5.93 4.85 4.23
C SER A 91 -6.99 4.98 5.31
N LEU A 92 -6.74 4.36 6.45
CA LEU A 92 -7.61 4.29 7.62
C LEU A 92 -7.17 5.26 8.73
N TYR A 93 -8.13 5.65 9.57
CA TYR A 93 -7.91 6.48 10.77
C TYR A 93 -8.49 5.79 12.02
N GLY A 94 -8.00 4.57 12.27
CA GLY A 94 -8.23 3.78 13.49
C GLY A 94 -9.45 2.85 13.44
N ASP A 95 -10.39 3.03 12.50
CA ASP A 95 -11.47 2.06 12.28
C ASP A 95 -11.15 1.11 11.12
N PHE A 96 -11.71 -0.10 11.19
CA PHE A 96 -11.71 -1.07 10.11
C PHE A 96 -13.16 -1.26 9.62
N PRO A 97 -13.49 -0.85 8.39
CA PRO A 97 -14.88 -0.75 7.95
C PRO A 97 -15.58 -2.12 7.89
N PRO A 98 -16.77 -2.26 8.49
CA PRO A 98 -17.49 -3.54 8.50
C PRO A 98 -17.97 -3.99 7.12
N GLU A 99 -18.01 -3.08 6.14
CA GLU A 99 -18.42 -3.36 4.76
C GLU A 99 -17.36 -4.14 3.97
N ILE A 100 -16.08 -4.08 4.38
CA ILE A 100 -15.01 -4.89 3.77
C ILE A 100 -14.52 -6.02 4.67
N TYR A 101 -14.77 -5.93 5.99
CA TYR A 101 -14.45 -6.98 6.95
C TYR A 101 -15.53 -7.10 8.04
N PRO A 102 -16.38 -8.13 7.97
CA PRO A 102 -17.53 -8.27 8.86
C PRO A 102 -17.18 -8.32 10.36
N GLN A 103 -18.03 -7.68 11.18
CA GLN A 103 -17.88 -7.62 12.63
C GLN A 103 -17.62 -8.98 13.29
N GLY A 104 -16.61 -9.01 14.15
CA GLY A 104 -16.36 -10.12 15.05
C GLY A 104 -15.67 -11.28 14.34
N ASN A 105 -14.84 -10.96 13.34
CA ASN A 105 -14.08 -11.94 12.57
C ASN A 105 -14.98 -13.02 11.98
N LYS A 106 -16.11 -12.60 11.38
CA LYS A 106 -17.10 -13.54 10.83
C LYS A 106 -16.73 -14.09 9.46
N ASP A 107 -15.73 -13.48 8.84
CA ASP A 107 -15.21 -13.81 7.52
C ASP A 107 -13.69 -13.68 7.64
N GLU A 108 -13.10 -14.65 8.33
CA GLU A 108 -11.66 -14.64 8.64
C GLU A 108 -10.81 -14.89 7.40
N ASP A 109 -11.34 -15.73 6.49
CA ASP A 109 -10.73 -16.12 5.22
C ASP A 109 -11.66 -15.75 4.05
N GLY A 110 -11.16 -15.05 3.06
CA GLY A 110 -11.89 -14.61 1.85
C GLY A 110 -12.73 -13.34 2.03
N SER A 111 -12.46 -12.52 3.05
CA SER A 111 -13.12 -11.22 3.17
C SER A 111 -12.69 -10.27 2.04
N VAL A 112 -13.51 -9.26 1.73
CA VAL A 112 -13.16 -8.26 0.69
C VAL A 112 -11.86 -7.54 1.01
N ALA A 113 -11.59 -7.26 2.29
CA ALA A 113 -10.35 -6.63 2.72
C ALA A 113 -9.12 -7.54 2.54
N GLU A 114 -9.29 -8.83 2.85
CA GLU A 114 -8.22 -9.83 2.74
C GLU A 114 -7.90 -10.13 1.28
N GLU A 115 -8.91 -10.34 0.43
CA GLU A 115 -8.71 -10.50 -1.03
C GLU A 115 -7.97 -9.29 -1.62
N PHE A 116 -8.31 -8.07 -1.17
CA PHE A 116 -7.60 -6.85 -1.56
C PHE A 116 -6.14 -6.87 -1.12
N LEU A 117 -5.87 -7.22 0.14
CA LEU A 117 -4.51 -7.30 0.68
C LEU A 117 -3.70 -8.38 -0.05
N ASP A 118 -4.24 -9.58 -0.21
CA ASP A 118 -3.58 -10.73 -0.85
C ASP A 118 -3.33 -10.54 -2.34
N ALA A 119 -4.10 -9.66 -2.99
CA ALA A 119 -3.80 -9.21 -4.34
C ALA A 119 -2.55 -8.31 -4.42
N GLY A 120 -1.88 -8.02 -3.30
CA GLY A 120 -0.67 -7.21 -3.23
C GLY A 120 -0.93 -5.72 -2.99
N ASN A 121 -2.15 -5.35 -2.59
CA ASN A 121 -2.48 -3.97 -2.25
C ASN A 121 -2.03 -3.61 -0.83
N THR A 122 -2.32 -2.37 -0.44
CA THR A 122 -1.80 -1.77 0.78
C THR A 122 -2.91 -1.20 1.66
N PHE A 123 -2.78 -1.41 2.97
CA PHE A 123 -3.49 -0.62 3.96
C PHE A 123 -2.51 0.31 4.68
N SER A 124 -2.87 1.58 4.83
CA SER A 124 -2.25 2.44 5.84
C SER A 124 -3.21 2.69 6.97
N ASN A 125 -2.67 2.88 8.17
CA ASN A 125 -3.48 3.21 9.33
C ASN A 125 -2.77 4.20 10.26
N SER A 126 -3.58 5.10 10.81
CA SER A 126 -3.19 6.05 11.85
C SER A 126 -4.18 5.98 13.01
N ALA A 127 -3.72 6.35 14.22
CA ALA A 127 -4.46 6.34 15.49
C ALA A 127 -4.56 4.97 16.20
N ASP A 128 -5.65 4.21 16.09
CA ASP A 128 -5.82 2.93 16.83
C ASP A 128 -5.30 1.71 16.08
N TYR A 129 -4.97 0.65 16.80
CA TYR A 129 -4.52 -0.67 16.37
C TYR A 129 -5.04 -1.13 14.98
N PHE A 130 -4.15 -1.65 14.11
CA PHE A 130 -4.54 -2.14 12.78
C PHE A 130 -5.67 -3.16 12.81
N PHE A 131 -6.71 -2.94 12.01
CA PHE A 131 -7.84 -3.87 11.85
C PHE A 131 -8.67 -4.13 13.13
N TRP A 132 -8.47 -3.34 14.20
CA TRP A 132 -9.19 -3.48 15.47
C TRP A 132 -10.69 -3.20 15.37
N GLY A 133 -11.03 -2.15 14.61
CA GLY A 133 -12.38 -1.64 14.43
C GLY A 133 -12.92 -0.89 15.66
N LEU A 134 -13.91 -0.03 15.43
CA LEU A 134 -14.53 0.84 16.43
C LEU A 134 -14.94 0.03 17.66
N ALA A 135 -14.49 0.49 18.83
CA ALA A 135 -14.76 -0.13 20.12
C ALA A 135 -14.30 -1.61 20.23
N GLY A 136 -13.30 -2.03 19.47
CA GLY A 136 -12.74 -3.39 19.52
C GLY A 136 -13.66 -4.42 18.90
N ARG A 137 -14.24 -4.05 17.76
CA ARG A 137 -15.17 -4.89 17.00
C ARG A 137 -14.56 -6.24 16.61
N ASN A 138 -13.29 -6.23 16.21
CA ASN A 138 -12.55 -7.40 15.73
C ASN A 138 -11.42 -7.80 16.68
N ARG A 139 -11.08 -6.91 17.63
CA ARG A 139 -10.02 -7.10 18.62
C ARG A 139 -8.69 -7.46 17.94
N GLU A 140 -7.84 -8.23 18.59
CA GLU A 140 -6.58 -8.71 18.02
C GLU A 140 -6.78 -9.60 16.80
N GLY A 141 -7.92 -10.29 16.73
CA GLY A 141 -8.25 -11.21 15.63
C GLY A 141 -8.26 -10.54 14.26
N GLY A 142 -8.62 -9.25 14.18
CA GLY A 142 -8.55 -8.51 12.92
C GLY A 142 -7.14 -8.49 12.33
N LEU A 143 -6.11 -8.22 13.14
CA LEU A 143 -4.72 -8.24 12.67
C LEU A 143 -4.21 -9.66 12.44
N GLN A 144 -4.59 -10.60 13.32
CA GLN A 144 -4.13 -11.99 13.22
C GLN A 144 -4.62 -12.65 11.93
N ASN A 145 -5.88 -12.42 11.56
CA ASN A 145 -6.48 -12.99 10.35
C ASN A 145 -5.93 -12.30 9.10
N MET A 146 -5.94 -10.96 9.06
CA MET A 146 -5.43 -10.21 7.89
C MET A 146 -3.94 -10.43 7.60
N MET A 147 -3.15 -10.96 8.54
CA MET A 147 -1.74 -11.27 8.32
C MET A 147 -1.45 -12.78 8.29
N ASP A 148 -2.41 -13.64 8.59
CA ASP A 148 -2.17 -15.06 8.87
C ASP A 148 -1.09 -15.32 9.94
N ILE A 149 -1.02 -14.47 10.97
CA ILE A 149 -0.06 -14.63 12.08
C ILE A 149 -0.81 -14.86 13.39
N PRO A 150 -1.00 -16.13 13.82
CA PRO A 150 -1.60 -16.44 15.11
C PRO A 150 -0.83 -15.79 16.26
N GLY A 151 -1.54 -15.01 17.08
CA GLY A 151 -1.00 -14.40 18.28
C GLY A 151 -0.19 -13.12 18.07
N ILE A 152 -0.09 -12.59 16.83
CA ILE A 152 0.45 -11.24 16.65
C ILE A 152 -0.42 -10.22 17.38
N VAL A 153 0.23 -9.26 18.04
CA VAL A 153 -0.41 -8.18 18.77
C VAL A 153 0.29 -6.83 18.57
N GLN A 154 -0.41 -5.74 18.87
CA GLN A 154 0.17 -4.38 19.00
C GLN A 154 -0.10 -3.77 20.38
N TRP A 155 -0.16 -4.60 21.41
CA TRP A 155 -0.30 -4.12 22.78
C TRP A 155 1.03 -3.57 23.28
N ASP A 156 1.09 -2.25 23.42
CA ASP A 156 1.93 -1.50 24.33
C ASP A 156 1.15 -0.19 24.66
N ASP A 157 1.77 0.75 25.37
CA ASP A 157 1.26 2.11 25.58
C ASP A 157 2.48 3.04 25.77
N ASP A 158 2.38 4.32 25.35
CA ASP A 158 3.42 5.34 25.57
C ASP A 158 4.86 4.93 25.16
N THR A 159 4.99 4.09 24.13
CA THR A 159 6.29 3.56 23.68
C THR A 159 7.09 4.63 22.96
N ALA A 160 8.21 5.06 23.55
CA ALA A 160 9.08 6.07 22.97
C ALA A 160 9.70 5.61 21.65
N MET A 161 9.38 6.31 20.55
CA MET A 161 9.91 6.11 19.21
C MET A 161 10.96 7.17 18.89
N LYS A 162 12.10 6.70 18.37
CA LYS A 162 13.19 7.54 17.87
C LYS A 162 13.28 7.41 16.36
N VAL A 163 13.38 8.55 15.68
CA VAL A 163 13.49 8.58 14.22
C VAL A 163 14.80 7.94 13.77
N THR A 164 14.69 6.96 12.88
CA THR A 164 15.83 6.28 12.28
C THR A 164 16.58 7.19 11.31
N LYS A 165 17.71 6.70 10.77
CA LYS A 165 18.44 7.44 9.72
C LYS A 165 17.58 7.58 8.45
N GLU A 166 16.89 6.51 8.08
CA GLU A 166 15.99 6.47 6.93
C GLU A 166 14.78 7.37 7.16
N GLY A 167 14.18 7.36 8.36
CA GLY A 167 13.12 8.29 8.75
C GLY A 167 13.52 9.75 8.55
N LYS A 168 14.67 10.18 9.07
CA LYS A 168 15.15 11.56 8.88
C LYS A 168 15.32 11.96 7.42
N LYS A 169 15.63 11.00 6.54
CA LYS A 169 15.84 11.25 5.11
C LYS A 169 14.52 11.30 4.34
N LEU A 170 13.62 10.35 4.63
CA LEU A 170 12.43 10.07 3.82
C LEU A 170 11.16 10.71 4.39
N THR A 171 11.14 11.04 5.67
CA THR A 171 10.02 11.68 6.37
C THR A 171 10.51 12.90 7.17
N PRO A 172 10.93 14.00 6.51
CA PRO A 172 11.48 15.18 7.19
C PRO A 172 10.53 15.84 8.20
N THR A 173 9.21 15.58 8.10
CA THR A 173 8.22 16.06 9.08
C THR A 173 8.23 15.23 10.38
N LEU A 174 8.63 13.96 10.31
CA LEU A 174 8.64 13.03 11.44
C LEU A 174 9.66 13.46 12.50
N LYS A 175 9.23 13.44 13.77
CA LYS A 175 10.05 13.71 14.95
C LYS A 175 9.89 12.58 15.96
N ASP A 176 10.83 12.49 16.90
CA ASP A 176 10.71 11.57 18.03
C ASP A 176 9.38 11.84 18.77
N TYR A 177 8.69 10.77 19.15
CA TYR A 177 7.36 10.82 19.76
C TYR A 177 7.11 9.56 20.59
N ALA A 178 5.92 9.42 21.19
CA ALA A 178 5.51 8.19 21.85
C ALA A 178 4.26 7.63 21.15
N THR A 179 4.29 6.34 20.84
CA THR A 179 3.18 5.62 20.21
C THR A 179 2.57 4.62 21.18
N ASP A 180 1.26 4.40 21.05
CA ASP A 180 0.54 3.46 21.91
C ASP A 180 0.53 2.07 21.28
N ARG A 181 0.37 1.95 19.96
CA ARG A 181 0.31 0.64 19.26
C ARG A 181 1.47 0.46 18.28
N PRO A 182 2.72 0.40 18.74
CA PRO A 182 3.83 0.11 17.83
C PRO A 182 3.61 -1.25 17.15
N PHE A 183 4.12 -1.42 15.93
CA PHE A 183 4.15 -2.73 15.29
C PHE A 183 5.18 -3.63 16.00
N HIS A 184 4.82 -4.87 16.33
CA HIS A 184 5.70 -5.81 17.03
C HIS A 184 6.55 -6.60 16.02
N VAL A 185 7.73 -6.08 15.72
CA VAL A 185 8.67 -6.66 14.74
C VAL A 185 9.17 -8.04 15.15
N ASP A 186 9.32 -8.29 16.45
CA ASP A 186 9.78 -9.57 16.99
C ASP A 186 8.80 -10.73 16.71
N GLN A 187 7.54 -10.41 16.39
CA GLN A 187 6.48 -11.38 16.11
C GLN A 187 6.38 -11.76 14.62
N LEU A 188 7.18 -11.14 13.76
CA LEU A 188 7.25 -11.47 12.32
C LEU A 188 8.23 -12.63 12.02
N ALA A 189 8.93 -13.13 13.03
CA ALA A 189 9.91 -14.19 12.83
C ALA A 189 9.22 -15.49 12.36
N LYS A 190 9.65 -16.00 11.20
CA LYS A 190 9.14 -17.23 10.56
C LYS A 190 7.69 -17.11 10.06
N THR A 191 7.30 -15.91 9.66
CA THR A 191 6.08 -15.67 8.89
C THR A 191 6.47 -15.19 7.50
N ASP A 192 5.49 -15.00 6.63
CA ASP A 192 5.70 -14.42 5.30
C ASP A 192 5.73 -12.89 5.34
N TRP A 193 5.89 -12.28 6.51
CA TRP A 193 5.92 -10.83 6.67
C TRP A 193 7.28 -10.36 7.16
N GLU A 194 7.76 -9.25 6.60
CA GLU A 194 9.04 -8.64 6.97
C GLU A 194 8.92 -7.13 7.13
N VAL A 195 9.82 -6.54 7.93
CA VAL A 195 9.97 -5.08 7.96
C VAL A 195 10.67 -4.67 6.67
N GLU A 196 9.94 -4.03 5.77
CA GLU A 196 10.52 -3.48 4.55
C GLU A 196 11.35 -2.23 4.88
N ILE A 197 10.79 -1.33 5.70
CA ILE A 197 11.48 -0.15 6.21
C ILE A 197 10.85 0.35 7.51
N ALA A 198 11.69 0.84 8.43
CA ALA A 198 11.25 1.51 9.64
C ALA A 198 11.73 2.97 9.69
N PHE A 199 10.79 3.91 9.81
CA PHE A 199 11.08 5.34 9.87
C PHE A 199 11.33 5.82 11.31
N ALA A 200 10.71 5.17 12.29
CA ALA A 200 11.07 5.30 13.69
C ALA A 200 10.92 3.97 14.44
N THR A 201 11.78 3.75 15.44
CA THR A 201 11.83 2.54 16.25
C THR A 201 12.13 2.89 17.71
N GLU A 202 11.90 1.98 18.64
CA GLU A 202 12.21 2.19 20.06
C GLU A 202 13.70 2.42 20.33
N THR A 203 14.56 1.96 19.41
CA THR A 203 16.02 2.12 19.51
C THR A 203 16.57 3.24 18.64
N GLY A 204 15.81 3.77 17.68
CA GLY A 204 16.29 4.67 16.63
C GLY A 204 17.19 4.00 15.59
N LYS A 205 17.24 2.67 15.59
CA LYS A 205 17.99 1.86 14.63
C LYS A 205 17.03 1.09 13.73
N SER A 206 17.48 0.83 12.51
CA SER A 206 16.71 0.13 11.47
C SER A 206 16.90 -1.39 11.50
N THR A 207 17.72 -1.90 12.43
CA THR A 207 17.97 -3.33 12.63
C THR A 207 18.05 -3.67 14.12
N GLY A 208 17.57 -4.85 14.50
CA GLY A 208 17.60 -5.31 15.90
C GLY A 208 16.64 -4.53 16.81
N MET A 209 15.59 -3.98 16.21
CA MET A 209 14.44 -3.38 16.89
C MET A 209 13.34 -4.44 17.08
N ASN A 210 12.54 -4.27 18.12
CA ASN A 210 11.33 -5.05 18.36
C ASN A 210 10.08 -4.23 18.07
N ARG A 211 10.18 -2.90 17.95
CA ARG A 211 9.05 -1.99 17.73
C ARG A 211 9.32 -1.04 16.59
N CYS A 212 8.29 -0.76 15.79
CA CYS A 212 8.36 0.31 14.80
C CYS A 212 7.04 1.04 14.67
N ASP A 213 7.15 2.35 14.47
CA ASP A 213 6.07 3.25 14.08
C ASP A 213 6.71 4.62 13.82
N PRO A 214 6.59 5.21 12.61
CA PRO A 214 6.04 4.62 11.40
C PRO A 214 6.93 3.54 10.79
N CYS A 215 6.32 2.58 10.09
CA CYS A 215 7.03 1.56 9.30
C CYS A 215 6.15 0.97 8.18
N ILE A 216 6.80 0.28 7.24
CA ILE A 216 6.16 -0.56 6.22
C ILE A 216 6.50 -2.01 6.52
N ILE A 217 5.47 -2.82 6.68
CA ILE A 217 5.55 -4.27 6.80
C ILE A 217 5.08 -4.87 5.49
N ARG A 218 5.86 -5.76 4.88
CA ARG A 218 5.62 -6.34 3.56
C ARG A 218 5.42 -7.84 3.66
N ASN A 219 4.40 -8.35 2.98
CA ASN A 219 4.23 -9.79 2.76
C ASN A 219 5.16 -10.23 1.62
N THR A 220 6.02 -11.21 1.84
CA THR A 220 7.03 -11.67 0.90
C THR A 220 6.45 -12.53 -0.23
N GLU A 221 5.27 -13.11 -0.03
CA GLU A 221 4.58 -13.97 -0.99
C GLU A 221 3.64 -13.17 -1.90
N THR A 222 2.83 -12.27 -1.33
CA THR A 222 1.82 -11.49 -2.07
C THR A 222 2.31 -10.09 -2.47
N ASP A 223 3.42 -9.61 -1.89
CA ASP A 223 3.91 -8.23 -1.99
C ASP A 223 2.95 -7.18 -1.41
N ALA A 224 1.97 -7.62 -0.62
CA ALA A 224 1.07 -6.77 0.13
C ALA A 224 1.82 -5.95 1.19
N ARG A 225 1.29 -4.78 1.55
CA ARG A 225 1.94 -3.91 2.55
C ARG A 225 0.98 -3.36 3.58
N LEU A 226 1.47 -3.23 4.81
CA LEU A 226 0.85 -2.47 5.88
C LEU A 226 1.74 -1.27 6.21
N ILE A 227 1.20 -0.05 6.09
CA ILE A 227 1.90 1.19 6.40
C ILE A 227 1.35 1.77 7.70
N GLN A 228 2.10 1.59 8.78
CA GLN A 228 1.75 2.15 10.07
C GLN A 228 2.24 3.59 10.19
N VAL A 229 1.37 4.51 10.63
CA VAL A 229 1.73 5.92 10.85
C VAL A 229 1.04 6.49 12.08
N TYR A 230 1.78 6.69 13.18
CA TYR A 230 1.29 7.29 14.44
C TYR A 230 0.07 6.55 15.03
N GLN A 231 0.32 5.38 15.60
CA GLN A 231 -0.70 4.63 16.35
C GLN A 231 -0.90 5.16 17.77
N THR A 232 -1.38 6.39 17.85
CA THR A 232 -1.48 7.20 19.08
C THR A 232 -2.92 7.51 19.45
N ASN A 233 -3.23 7.54 20.74
CA ASN A 233 -4.52 7.95 21.25
C ASN A 233 -4.65 9.48 21.41
N GLY A 234 -5.36 10.11 20.47
CA GLY A 234 -5.75 11.52 20.54
C GLY A 234 -4.60 12.53 20.38
N GLN A 235 -3.43 12.08 19.92
CA GLN A 235 -2.28 12.97 19.73
C GLN A 235 -2.37 13.75 18.41
N ASP A 236 -1.97 15.02 18.48
CA ASP A 236 -1.93 15.96 17.35
C ASP A 236 -0.67 15.80 16.49
N ASP A 237 -0.53 14.61 15.91
CA ASP A 237 0.57 14.30 15.02
C ASP A 237 0.24 14.64 13.56
N PRO A 238 1.26 14.97 12.75
CA PRO A 238 1.11 15.27 11.32
C PRO A 238 0.92 13.99 10.48
N LYS A 239 -0.10 13.18 10.81
CA LYS A 239 -0.42 11.87 10.23
C LYS A 239 -0.47 11.90 8.70
N GLY A 240 -1.24 12.82 8.11
CA GLY A 240 -1.39 12.92 6.66
C GLY A 240 -0.12 13.38 5.95
N LYS A 241 0.63 14.30 6.57
CA LYS A 241 1.90 14.78 6.01
C LYS A 241 2.97 13.70 6.04
N VAL A 242 3.11 12.96 7.14
CA VAL A 242 4.10 11.88 7.23
C VAL A 242 3.75 10.71 6.31
N LEU A 243 2.46 10.34 6.21
CA LEU A 243 2.04 9.31 5.25
C LEU A 243 2.35 9.72 3.79
N SER A 244 2.07 10.98 3.39
CA SER A 244 2.43 11.44 2.04
C SER A 244 3.94 11.41 1.79
N GLU A 245 4.77 11.77 2.77
CA GLU A 245 6.23 11.67 2.65
C GLU A 245 6.70 10.22 2.47
N ILE A 246 6.13 9.27 3.23
CA ILE A 246 6.41 7.83 3.06
C ILE A 246 6.07 7.37 1.63
N LEU A 247 4.90 7.76 1.13
CA LEU A 247 4.48 7.34 -0.20
C LEU A 247 5.35 7.93 -1.31
N LEU A 248 5.54 9.25 -1.28
CA LEU A 248 6.22 10.00 -2.34
C LEU A 248 7.73 9.76 -2.38
N ASN A 249 8.36 9.60 -1.22
CA ASN A 249 9.83 9.49 -1.14
C ASN A 249 10.33 8.04 -1.15
N TYR A 250 9.43 7.06 -1.05
CA TYR A 250 9.82 5.66 -0.94
C TYR A 250 8.85 4.71 -1.65
N TYR A 251 7.60 4.59 -1.18
CA TYR A 251 6.67 3.53 -1.65
C TYR A 251 6.53 3.50 -3.18
N LEU A 252 6.22 4.65 -3.80
CA LEU A 252 5.96 4.72 -5.25
C LEU A 252 7.16 4.33 -6.10
N GLU A 253 8.38 4.60 -5.63
CA GLU A 253 9.60 4.14 -6.29
C GLU A 253 9.76 2.62 -6.11
N THR A 254 9.58 2.12 -4.89
CA THR A 254 9.74 0.71 -4.54
C THR A 254 8.81 -0.21 -5.33
N ILE A 255 7.55 0.18 -5.53
CA ILE A 255 6.56 -0.61 -6.30
C ILE A 255 6.65 -0.38 -7.81
N GLY A 256 7.58 0.47 -8.28
CA GLY A 256 7.75 0.77 -9.70
C GLY A 256 6.70 1.71 -10.31
N ALA A 257 5.79 2.30 -9.54
CA ALA A 257 4.79 3.28 -10.03
C ALA A 257 5.42 4.56 -10.62
N LEU A 258 6.71 4.75 -10.35
CA LEU A 258 7.57 5.80 -10.89
C LEU A 258 8.40 5.37 -12.09
N ASP A 259 8.19 4.17 -12.63
CA ASP A 259 8.82 3.79 -13.89
C ASP A 259 8.16 4.53 -15.05
N VAL A 260 8.91 4.72 -16.14
CA VAL A 260 8.36 5.27 -17.39
C VAL A 260 8.20 4.14 -18.39
N ASP A 261 7.11 4.17 -19.14
CA ASP A 261 6.85 3.21 -20.21
C ASP A 261 8.05 3.18 -21.17
N PRO A 262 8.67 2.02 -21.43
CA PRO A 262 9.74 1.86 -22.41
C PRO A 262 9.41 2.46 -23.80
N GLN A 263 8.14 2.53 -24.19
CA GLN A 263 7.72 3.14 -25.45
C GLN A 263 7.89 4.67 -25.47
N GLU A 264 7.71 5.35 -24.34
CA GLU A 264 8.00 6.79 -24.22
C GLU A 264 9.51 7.07 -24.32
N LYS A 265 10.35 6.15 -23.83
CA LYS A 265 11.82 6.23 -24.04
C LYS A 265 12.20 6.03 -25.51
N LEU A 266 11.51 5.16 -26.24
CA LEU A 266 11.76 4.95 -27.66
C LEU A 266 11.32 6.17 -28.48
N SER A 267 10.15 6.73 -28.23
CA SER A 267 9.61 7.87 -29.00
C SER A 267 10.46 9.14 -28.85
N THR A 268 10.98 9.41 -27.65
CA THR A 268 11.92 10.51 -27.38
C THR A 268 13.27 10.30 -28.07
N THR A 269 13.82 9.09 -28.01
CA THR A 269 15.08 8.74 -28.70
C THR A 269 14.97 8.88 -30.23
N TRP A 270 13.83 8.51 -30.81
CA TRP A 270 13.56 8.71 -32.24
C TRP A 270 13.31 10.18 -32.62
N GLY A 271 12.69 10.97 -31.73
CA GLY A 271 12.53 12.42 -31.89
C GLY A 271 13.87 13.15 -31.93
N ASP A 272 14.79 12.80 -31.02
CA ASP A 272 16.13 13.37 -30.94
C ASP A 272 17.05 12.98 -32.11
N LEU A 273 16.87 11.79 -32.67
CA LEU A 273 17.56 11.37 -33.89
C LEU A 273 17.08 12.12 -35.12
N LYS A 274 15.80 12.52 -35.18
CA LYS A 274 15.23 13.28 -36.30
C LYS A 274 15.51 14.78 -36.22
N SER A 275 15.69 15.33 -35.03
CA SER A 275 16.03 16.76 -34.82
C SER A 275 17.51 17.08 -35.04
N ARG A 276 18.37 16.05 -35.15
CA ARG A 276 19.81 16.15 -35.45
C ARG A 276 20.16 16.08 -36.95
N ARG A 277 19.18 16.24 -37.84
CA ARG A 277 19.38 16.41 -39.29
C ARG A 277 18.96 17.82 -39.71
#